data_AF-A0A0N1PDC7-F1
#
_entry.id   AF-A0A0N1PDC7-F1
#
_cell.length_a   1.000
_cell.length_b   1.000
_cell.length_c   1.000
_cell.angle_alpha   90.00
_cell.angle_beta   90.00
_cell.angle_gamma   90.00
#
_symmetry.space_group_name_H-M   'P 1'
#
loop_
_entity.id
_entity.type
_entity.pdbx_description
1 polymer ?
#
loop_
_entity_poly.entity_id
_entity_poly.type
_entity_poly.pdbx_seq_one_letter_code
_entity_poly.pdbx_strand_id
1 'polypeptide(L)'
;MSSIAAKQVHRQEQLQPRLALPAGRTVSLEEGRRLAKLVHDEEDRLQSEATQLLDRKEPNAVVLEESVSKRILLFRQKQNKKANVKAAVAYANRLHKRSAVQAEDGAKMRDAAARVLRRTSHEGTVLKQRRQRSEKPTKQKPRGGKH
;
A
#
# COMPACT_ATOMS: atom_id res chain seq x y z
N MET A 1 15.77 -65.52 57.64
CA MET A 1 14.32 -65.68 57.88
C MET A 1 13.57 -64.57 57.13
N SER A 2 13.31 -64.76 55.84
CA SER A 2 12.36 -63.91 55.12
C SER A 2 10.98 -64.12 55.74
N SER A 3 10.50 -63.06 56.41
CA SER A 3 9.43 -63.11 57.39
C SER A 3 8.13 -63.59 56.75
N ILE A 4 7.29 -64.24 57.55
CA ILE A 4 5.94 -64.71 57.17
C ILE A 4 5.14 -63.61 56.47
N ALA A 5 5.38 -62.34 56.82
CA ALA A 5 4.78 -61.17 56.18
C ALA A 5 5.07 -61.11 54.67
N ALA A 6 6.32 -61.35 54.23
CA ALA A 6 6.65 -61.36 52.81
C ALA A 6 5.90 -62.46 52.03
N LYS A 7 5.74 -63.64 52.65
CA LYS A 7 4.94 -64.74 52.06
C LYS A 7 3.45 -64.42 52.01
N GLN A 8 2.92 -63.66 52.96
CA GLN A 8 1.53 -63.23 52.94
C GLN A 8 1.28 -62.13 51.90
N VAL A 9 2.16 -61.14 51.81
CA VAL A 9 2.09 -60.09 50.79
C VAL A 9 2.12 -60.70 49.39
N HIS A 10 3.05 -61.63 49.13
CA HIS A 10 3.10 -62.30 47.83
C HIS A 10 1.83 -63.10 47.50
N ARG A 11 1.22 -63.74 48.51
CA ARG A 11 -0.04 -64.46 48.35
C ARG A 11 -1.20 -63.50 48.04
N GLN A 12 -1.23 -62.34 48.69
CA GLN A 12 -2.22 -61.30 48.42
C GLN A 12 -2.04 -60.70 47.02
N GLU A 13 -0.81 -60.47 46.57
CA GLU A 13 -0.50 -59.99 45.21
C GLU A 13 -0.95 -60.97 44.12
N GLN A 14 -0.90 -62.27 44.38
CA GLN A 14 -1.37 -63.32 43.46
C GLN A 14 -2.90 -63.43 43.41
N LEU A 15 -3.59 -63.08 44.51
CA LEU A 15 -5.05 -63.08 44.57
C LEU A 15 -5.69 -61.86 43.90
N GLN A 16 -4.91 -60.82 43.60
CA GLN A 16 -5.42 -59.65 42.89
C GLN A 16 -5.78 -60.01 41.44
N PRO A 17 -6.89 -59.48 40.91
CA PRO A 17 -7.25 -59.68 39.52
C PRO A 17 -6.21 -59.01 38.61
N ARG A 18 -5.66 -59.81 37.69
CA ARG A 18 -4.59 -59.42 36.77
C ARG A 18 -5.04 -59.58 35.33
N LEU A 19 -4.56 -58.68 34.47
CA LEU A 19 -4.77 -58.70 33.04
C LEU A 19 -3.45 -59.05 32.34
N ALA A 20 -3.49 -60.00 31.41
CA ALA A 20 -2.37 -60.26 30.52
C ALA A 20 -2.42 -59.28 29.35
N LEU A 21 -1.38 -58.46 29.21
CA LEU A 21 -1.24 -57.55 28.08
C LEU A 21 -0.65 -58.30 26.87
N PRO A 22 -0.97 -57.88 25.63
CA PRO A 22 -0.45 -58.49 24.41
C PRO A 22 1.08 -58.57 24.34
N ALA A 23 1.78 -57.67 25.03
CA ALA A 23 3.25 -57.65 25.13
C ALA A 23 3.84 -58.72 26.09
N GLY A 24 3.02 -59.68 26.54
CA GLY A 24 3.45 -60.77 27.44
C GLY A 24 3.61 -60.36 28.90
N ARG A 25 3.24 -59.13 29.27
CA ARG A 25 3.30 -58.63 30.64
C ARG A 25 1.97 -58.82 31.35
N THR A 26 1.99 -59.35 32.57
CA THR A 26 0.82 -59.36 33.46
C THR A 26 0.84 -58.13 34.37
N VAL A 27 -0.23 -57.35 34.35
CA VAL A 27 -0.40 -56.17 35.22
C VAL A 27 -1.64 -56.34 36.08
N SER A 28 -1.68 -55.71 37.25
CA SER A 28 -2.93 -55.69 38.04
C SER A 28 -3.97 -54.81 37.35
N LEU A 29 -5.26 -55.07 37.59
CA LEU A 29 -6.32 -54.20 37.05
C LEU A 29 -6.20 -52.76 37.55
N GLU A 30 -5.72 -52.55 38.77
CA GLU A 30 -5.50 -51.21 39.32
C GLU A 30 -4.36 -50.47 38.62
N GLU A 31 -3.25 -51.16 38.35
CA GLU A 31 -2.16 -50.62 37.53
C GLU A 31 -2.66 -50.27 36.14
N GLY A 32 -3.45 -51.13 35.52
CA GLY A 32 -4.06 -50.87 34.21
C GLY A 32 -4.92 -49.60 34.22
N ARG A 33 -5.77 -49.41 35.24
CA ARG A 33 -6.59 -48.19 35.39
C ARG A 33 -5.75 -46.94 35.60
N ARG A 34 -4.66 -47.03 36.38
CA ARG A 34 -3.73 -45.91 36.60
C ARG A 34 -3.01 -45.51 35.31
N LEU A 35 -2.54 -46.49 34.54
CA LEU A 35 -1.89 -46.25 33.26
C LEU A 35 -2.86 -45.66 32.24
N ALA A 36 -4.07 -46.19 32.13
CA ALA A 36 -5.10 -45.64 31.26
C ALA A 36 -5.43 -44.19 31.61
N LYS A 37 -5.57 -43.88 32.91
CA LYS A 37 -5.78 -42.51 33.38
C LYS A 37 -4.62 -41.59 33.01
N LEU A 38 -3.38 -42.03 33.21
CA LEU A 38 -2.19 -41.24 32.86
C LEU A 38 -2.16 -40.90 31.37
N VAL A 39 -2.45 -41.86 30.50
CA VAL A 39 -2.50 -41.64 29.04
C VAL A 39 -3.58 -40.62 28.68
N HIS A 40 -4.78 -40.74 29.26
CA HIS A 40 -5.85 -39.77 29.02
C HIS A 40 -5.51 -38.37 29.51
N ASP A 41 -4.95 -38.25 30.71
CA ASP A 41 -4.52 -36.97 31.28
C ASP A 41 -3.40 -36.32 30.41
N GLU A 42 -2.53 -37.12 29.79
CA GLU A 42 -1.51 -36.64 28.84
C GLU A 42 -2.11 -36.23 27.48
N GLU A 43 -3.08 -36.99 26.95
CA GLU A 43 -3.81 -36.64 25.72
C GLU A 43 -4.57 -35.32 25.90
N ASP A 44 -5.26 -35.14 27.03
CA ASP A 44 -5.98 -33.91 27.36
C ASP A 44 -5.03 -32.71 27.50
N ARG A 45 -3.84 -32.91 28.09
CA ARG A 45 -2.79 -31.90 28.15
C ARG A 45 -2.26 -31.54 26.76
N LEU A 46 -1.97 -32.52 25.91
CA LEU A 46 -1.47 -32.29 24.56
C LEU A 46 -2.50 -31.58 23.69
N GLN A 47 -3.79 -31.92 23.81
CA GLN A 47 -4.87 -31.21 23.11
C GLN A 47 -5.02 -29.77 23.60
N SER A 48 -4.91 -29.56 24.91
CA SER A 48 -4.94 -28.22 25.53
C SER A 48 -3.73 -27.37 25.14
N GLU A 49 -2.54 -27.96 25.04
CA GLU A 49 -1.33 -27.27 24.59
C GLU A 49 -1.36 -26.98 23.08
N ALA A 50 -1.84 -27.92 22.27
CA ALA A 50 -2.00 -27.73 20.83
C ALA A 50 -2.99 -26.60 20.50
N THR A 51 -4.09 -26.49 21.26
CA THR A 51 -5.05 -25.38 21.11
C THR A 51 -4.47 -24.06 21.62
N GLN A 52 -3.72 -24.05 22.72
CA GLN A 52 -3.05 -22.83 23.21
C GLN A 52 -1.94 -22.33 22.28
N LEU A 53 -1.26 -23.22 21.54
CA LEU A 53 -0.26 -22.84 20.55
C LEU A 53 -0.88 -22.19 19.30
N LEU A 54 -2.12 -22.53 18.96
CA LEU A 54 -2.86 -21.91 17.84
C LEU A 54 -3.40 -20.52 18.20
N ASP A 55 -3.73 -20.28 19.48
CA ASP A 55 -4.17 -18.96 19.97
C ASP A 55 -3.02 -17.98 20.22
N ARG A 56 -1.79 -18.49 20.37
CA ARG A 56 -0.57 -17.66 20.30
C ARG A 56 -0.24 -17.34 18.86
N LYS A 57 -1.04 -16.44 18.28
CA LYS A 57 -0.65 -15.71 17.06
C LYS A 57 0.54 -14.83 17.40
N GLU A 58 1.74 -15.41 17.34
CA GLU A 58 3.02 -14.72 17.39
C GLU A 58 2.92 -13.42 16.56
N PRO A 59 3.27 -12.24 17.12
CA PRO A 59 3.33 -11.02 16.33
C PRO A 59 4.42 -11.21 15.27
N ASN A 60 3.97 -11.58 14.08
CA ASN A 60 4.79 -11.93 12.94
C ASN A 60 5.91 -10.88 12.76
N ALA A 61 7.15 -11.24 13.08
CA ALA A 61 8.30 -10.32 13.17
C ALA A 61 8.49 -9.49 11.88
N VAL A 62 8.09 -10.06 10.74
CA VAL A 62 8.13 -9.43 9.42
C VAL A 62 7.32 -8.13 9.36
N VAL A 63 6.20 -8.02 10.08
CA VAL A 63 5.37 -6.80 10.11
C VAL A 63 6.00 -5.71 10.97
N LEU A 64 6.71 -6.10 12.04
CA LEU A 64 7.42 -5.18 12.90
C LEU A 64 8.62 -4.57 12.16
N GLU A 65 9.37 -5.36 11.38
CA GLU A 65 10.49 -4.89 10.54
C GLU A 65 10.07 -3.81 9.55
N GLU A 66 8.94 -3.96 8.85
CA GLU A 66 8.45 -2.94 7.90
C GLU A 66 8.08 -1.63 8.60
N SER A 67 7.41 -1.72 9.75
CA SER A 67 6.95 -0.55 10.50
C SER A 67 8.12 0.22 11.12
N VAL A 68 9.11 -0.50 11.64
CA VAL A 68 10.34 0.06 12.20
C VAL A 68 11.22 0.65 11.10
N SER A 69 11.35 -0.04 9.97
CA SER A 69 12.10 0.45 8.80
C SER A 69 11.50 1.75 8.25
N LYS A 70 10.18 1.82 8.09
CA LYS A 70 9.48 3.06 7.69
C LYS A 70 9.75 4.18 8.69
N ARG A 71 9.70 3.89 9.99
CA ARG A 71 9.95 4.89 11.04
C ARG A 71 11.41 5.39 11.03
N ILE A 72 12.39 4.51 10.83
CA ILE A 72 13.82 4.87 10.71
C ILE A 72 14.06 5.75 9.47
N LEU A 73 13.48 5.39 8.31
CA LEU A 73 13.56 6.21 7.10
C LEU A 73 12.97 7.60 7.32
N LEU A 74 11.80 7.69 7.94
CA LEU A 74 11.17 8.97 8.27
C LEU A 74 12.01 9.80 9.25
N PHE A 75 12.64 9.18 10.25
CA PHE A 75 13.54 9.88 11.17
C PHE A 75 14.79 10.42 10.45
N ARG A 76 15.41 9.64 9.57
CA ARG A 76 16.54 10.08 8.74
C ARG A 76 16.14 11.24 7.84
N GLN A 77 14.96 11.18 7.22
CA GLN A 77 14.42 12.30 6.44
C GLN A 77 14.15 13.54 7.30
N LYS A 78 13.64 13.38 8.52
CA LYS A 78 13.37 14.48 9.46
C LYS A 78 14.66 15.18 9.90
N GLN A 79 15.74 14.44 10.16
CA GLN A 79 17.04 15.00 10.51
C GLN A 79 17.68 15.77 9.33
N ASN A 80 17.37 15.38 8.10
CA ASN A 80 17.86 16.00 6.87
C ASN A 80 17.02 17.19 6.36
N LYS A 81 16.32 17.92 7.25
CA LYS A 81 15.45 19.05 6.89
C LYS A 81 16.14 20.10 5.99
N LYS A 82 17.42 20.44 6.29
CA LYS A 82 18.19 21.39 5.47
C LYS A 82 18.51 20.87 4.07
N ALA A 83 18.86 19.58 3.94
CA ALA A 83 19.13 18.94 2.65
C ALA A 83 17.86 18.82 1.80
N ASN A 84 16.72 18.48 2.41
CA ASN A 84 15.44 18.38 1.74
C ASN A 84 14.97 19.74 1.20
N VAL A 85 15.13 20.82 1.98
CA VAL A 85 14.83 22.19 1.51
C VAL A 85 15.72 22.56 0.33
N LYS A 86 17.02 22.27 0.40
CA LYS A 86 17.96 22.54 -0.71
C LYS A 86 17.58 21.76 -1.98
N ALA A 87 17.19 20.50 -1.84
CA ALA A 87 16.74 19.66 -2.96
C ALA A 87 15.42 20.17 -3.57
N ALA A 88 14.45 20.56 -2.74
CA ALA A 88 13.17 21.12 -3.18
C ALA A 88 13.37 22.43 -3.96
N VAL A 89 14.21 23.33 -3.44
CA VAL A 89 14.56 24.59 -4.13
C VAL A 89 15.30 24.31 -5.45
N ALA A 90 16.23 23.37 -5.47
CA ALA A 90 16.94 22.99 -6.70
C ALA A 90 15.99 22.40 -7.76
N TYR A 91 15.01 21.60 -7.35
CA TYR A 91 13.99 21.05 -8.23
C TYR A 91 13.07 22.13 -8.79
N ALA A 92 12.56 23.03 -7.94
CA ALA A 92 11.77 24.17 -8.38
C ALA A 92 12.53 25.05 -9.39
N ASN A 93 13.80 25.36 -9.12
CA ASN A 93 14.65 26.10 -10.04
C ASN A 93 14.88 25.35 -11.37
N ARG A 94 14.98 24.02 -11.35
CA ARG A 94 15.09 23.21 -12.57
C ARG A 94 13.78 23.21 -13.37
N LEU A 95 12.63 23.21 -12.69
CA LEU A 95 11.33 23.31 -13.33
C LEU A 95 11.15 24.68 -13.99
N HIS A 96 11.47 25.77 -13.28
CA HIS A 96 11.42 27.13 -13.83
C HIS A 96 12.36 27.33 -15.01
N LYS A 97 13.55 26.71 -15.00
CA LYS A 97 14.45 26.72 -16.17
C LYS A 97 13.89 25.97 -17.38
N ARG A 98 12.96 25.04 -17.19
CA ARG A 98 12.29 24.30 -18.29
C ARG A 98 11.04 25.00 -18.81
N SER A 99 10.38 25.83 -17.99
CA SER A 99 9.21 26.61 -18.39
C SER A 99 9.55 28.03 -18.87
N ALA A 100 10.78 28.48 -18.68
CA ALA A 100 11.27 29.71 -19.28
C ALA A 100 11.31 29.56 -20.80
N VAL A 101 10.46 30.31 -21.50
CA VAL A 101 10.51 30.49 -22.96
C VAL A 101 11.95 30.85 -23.31
N GLN A 102 12.59 30.06 -24.18
CA GLN A 102 13.96 30.34 -24.59
C GLN A 102 14.02 31.76 -25.17
N ALA A 103 15.10 32.50 -24.89
CA ALA A 103 15.20 33.92 -25.25
C ALA A 103 14.94 34.17 -26.75
N GLU A 104 15.29 33.20 -27.60
CA GLU A 104 15.04 33.20 -29.05
C GLU A 104 13.55 33.12 -29.40
N ASP A 105 12.78 32.31 -28.67
CA ASP A 105 11.34 32.18 -28.88
C ASP A 105 10.58 33.39 -28.32
N GLY A 106 11.11 34.05 -27.29
CA GLY A 106 10.59 35.32 -26.80
C GLY A 106 10.67 36.46 -27.83
N ALA A 107 11.68 36.47 -28.69
CA ALA A 107 11.77 37.41 -29.82
C ALA A 107 10.73 37.07 -30.90
N LYS A 108 10.61 35.79 -31.28
CA LYS A 108 9.64 35.33 -32.29
C LYS A 108 8.18 35.56 -31.86
N MET A 109 7.87 35.39 -30.57
CA MET A 109 6.54 35.65 -30.01
C MET A 109 6.20 37.15 -30.04
N ARG A 110 7.16 38.03 -29.72
CA ARG A 110 6.96 39.49 -29.81
C ARG A 110 6.74 39.93 -31.25
N ASP A 111 7.50 39.39 -32.19
CA ASP A 111 7.31 39.67 -33.62
C ASP A 111 5.97 39.15 -34.15
N ALA A 112 5.54 37.96 -33.72
CA ALA A 112 4.23 37.42 -34.08
C ALA A 112 3.09 38.28 -33.53
N ALA A 113 3.17 38.70 -32.27
CA ALA A 113 2.20 39.61 -31.66
C ALA A 113 2.16 40.97 -32.38
N ALA A 114 3.33 41.53 -32.74
CA ALA A 114 3.41 42.77 -33.50
C ALA A 114 2.77 42.65 -34.89
N ARG A 115 2.92 41.51 -35.58
CA ARG A 115 2.27 41.26 -36.88
C ARG A 115 0.75 41.15 -36.77
N VAL A 116 0.24 40.51 -35.73
CA VAL A 116 -1.21 40.39 -35.50
C VAL A 116 -1.81 41.76 -35.20
N LEU A 117 -1.17 42.56 -34.35
CA LEU A 117 -1.63 43.92 -34.02
C LEU A 117 -1.55 44.89 -35.21
N ARG A 118 -0.59 44.72 -36.13
CA ARG A 118 -0.53 45.51 -37.37
C ARG A 118 -1.60 45.10 -38.39
N ARG A 119 -1.97 43.82 -38.46
CA ARG A 119 -3.04 43.35 -39.38
C ARG A 119 -4.40 43.94 -39.02
N THR A 120 -4.72 44.01 -37.73
CA THR A 120 -6.01 44.55 -37.26
C THR A 120 -6.13 46.07 -37.44
N SER A 121 -5.02 46.81 -37.54
CA SER A 121 -5.07 48.25 -37.83
C SER A 121 -5.36 48.58 -39.30
N HIS A 122 -5.00 47.71 -40.23
CA HIS A 122 -5.25 47.87 -41.67
C HIS A 122 -6.64 47.42 -42.12
N GLU A 123 -7.28 46.49 -41.41
CA GLU A 123 -8.67 46.08 -41.73
C GLU A 123 -9.67 47.23 -41.48
N GLY A 124 -9.43 48.06 -40.46
CA GLY A 124 -10.25 49.24 -40.17
C GLY A 124 -10.19 50.33 -41.24
N THR A 125 -9.06 50.50 -41.94
CA THR A 125 -8.91 51.50 -43.01
C THR A 125 -9.57 51.06 -44.31
N VAL A 126 -9.52 49.77 -44.65
CA VAL A 126 -10.21 49.19 -45.82
C VAL A 126 -11.73 49.27 -45.66
N LEU A 127 -12.26 48.98 -44.46
CA LEU A 127 -13.68 49.11 -44.16
C LEU A 127 -14.16 50.57 -44.23
N LYS A 128 -13.36 51.53 -43.75
CA LYS A 128 -13.66 52.97 -43.89
C LYS A 128 -13.66 53.42 -45.36
N GLN A 129 -12.68 53.02 -46.17
CA GLN A 129 -12.66 53.33 -47.60
C GLN A 129 -13.85 52.72 -48.36
N ARG A 130 -14.29 51.52 -47.98
CA ARG A 130 -15.47 50.88 -48.59
C ARG A 130 -16.76 51.63 -48.24
N ARG A 131 -16.96 52.06 -47.00
CA ARG A 131 -18.11 52.89 -46.59
C ARG A 131 -18.17 54.22 -47.34
N GLN A 132 -17.03 54.90 -47.51
CA GLN A 132 -16.98 56.15 -48.27
C GLN A 132 -17.31 55.98 -49.76
N ARG A 133 -17.08 54.80 -50.34
CA ARG A 133 -17.50 54.52 -51.72
C ARG A 133 -19.01 54.26 -51.84
N SER A 134 -19.63 53.66 -50.83
CA SER A 134 -21.08 53.39 -50.83
C SER A 134 -21.94 54.62 -50.53
N GLU A 135 -21.38 55.68 -49.95
CA GLU A 135 -22.10 56.92 -49.63
C GLU A 135 -22.13 57.94 -50.79
N LYS A 136 -21.53 57.61 -51.95
CA LYS A 136 -21.62 58.51 -53.11
C LYS A 136 -23.04 58.47 -53.69
N PRO A 137 -23.78 59.60 -53.73
CA PRO A 137 -25.12 59.63 -54.29
C PRO A 137 -25.04 59.32 -55.79
N THR A 138 -25.69 58.23 -56.18
CA THR A 138 -25.81 57.81 -57.57
C THR A 138 -26.73 58.80 -58.28
N LYS A 139 -26.16 59.76 -59.02
CA LYS A 139 -26.95 60.62 -59.92
C LYS A 139 -27.56 59.71 -61.01
N GLN A 140 -28.85 59.41 -60.86
CA GLN A 140 -29.64 58.71 -61.87
C GLN A 140 -29.69 59.56 -63.14
N LYS A 141 -29.15 59.03 -64.25
CA LYS A 141 -29.41 59.56 -65.60
C LYS A 141 -30.78 59.01 -66.04
N PRO A 142 -31.74 59.85 -66.47
CA PRO A 142 -32.98 59.36 -67.03
C PRO A 142 -32.70 58.68 -68.38
N ARG A 143 -33.16 57.43 -68.53
CA ARG A 143 -33.25 56.74 -69.82
C ARG A 143 -34.59 57.11 -70.46
N GLY A 144 -34.54 57.47 -71.73
CA GLY A 144 -35.57 58.25 -72.43
C GLY A 144 -36.87 57.53 -72.76
N GLY A 145 -37.81 58.32 -73.29
CA GLY A 145 -39.01 57.84 -73.98
C GLY A 145 -39.20 58.65 -75.28
N LYS A 146 -39.20 57.96 -76.41
CA LYS A 146 -39.71 58.45 -77.69
C LYS A 146 -41.23 58.30 -77.68
N HIS A 147 -41.97 59.36 -78.01
CA HIS A 147 -43.08 59.41 -78.96
C HIS A 147 -43.59 60.86 -79.04
#